data_AF-A0A8B5XNX0-F1
#
_entry.id   AF-A0A8B5XNX0-F1
#
_cell.length_a   1.000
_cell.length_b   1.000
_cell.length_c   1.000
_cell.angle_alpha   90.00
_cell.angle_beta   90.00
_cell.angle_gamma   90.00
#
_symmetry.space_group_name_H-M   'P 1'
#
loop_
_entity.id
_entity.type
_entity.pdbx_description
1 polymer ?
#
loop_
_entity_poly.entity_id
_entity_poly.type
_entity_poly.pdbx_seq_one_letter_code
_entity_poly.pdbx_strand_id
1 'polypeptide(L)'
;MDILFSPYASYVITFILLVTFVIALRKNKKGIAIVCPLIFIFLGIISIVSGPFVVGGFEGMAVSISGFVYLGLGAITQLINSLIIYRTKNNS
;
A
#
# COMPACT_ATOMS: atom_id res chain seq x y z
N MET A 1 2.89 19.02 14.16
CA MET A 1 2.01 18.82 13.01
C MET A 1 2.82 18.16 11.92
N ASP A 2 2.80 16.87 12.03
CA ASP A 2 3.71 15.85 11.54
C ASP A 2 3.71 15.75 10.01
N ILE A 3 4.90 15.77 9.41
CA ILE A 3 5.12 15.58 7.97
C ILE A 3 4.46 14.28 7.47
N LEU A 4 4.32 13.29 8.35
CA LEU A 4 3.65 12.02 8.11
C LEU A 4 2.13 12.11 7.87
N PHE A 5 1.48 13.16 8.34
CA PHE A 5 0.03 13.36 8.20
C PHE A 5 -0.33 14.49 7.22
N SER A 6 0.67 15.12 6.58
CA SER A 6 0.40 16.05 5.49
C SER A 6 -0.16 15.27 4.29
N PRO A 7 -1.35 15.63 3.76
CA PRO A 7 -1.95 14.93 2.64
C PRO A 7 -1.00 14.84 1.44
N TYR A 8 -0.20 15.90 1.20
CA TYR A 8 0.80 15.93 0.14
C TYR A 8 1.91 14.89 0.31
N ALA A 9 2.42 14.70 1.54
CA ALA A 9 3.46 13.71 1.80
C ALA A 9 2.93 12.29 1.58
N SER A 10 1.71 12.01 2.03
CA SER A 10 1.03 10.72 1.83
C SER A 10 0.83 10.39 0.35
N TYR A 11 0.43 11.36 -0.48
CA TYR A 11 0.32 11.15 -1.94
C TYR A 11 1.68 10.85 -2.59
N VAL A 12 2.73 11.57 -2.21
CA VAL A 12 4.07 11.37 -2.77
C VAL A 12 4.62 9.99 -2.38
N ILE A 13 4.45 9.57 -1.13
CA ILE A 13 4.88 8.23 -0.67
C ILE A 13 4.13 7.13 -1.43
N THR A 14 2.82 7.29 -1.58
CA THR A 14 1.97 6.36 -2.34
C THR A 14 2.44 6.23 -3.79
N PHE A 15 2.71 7.36 -4.44
CA PHE A 15 3.18 7.40 -5.82
C PHE A 15 4.54 6.72 -5.97
N ILE A 16 5.50 7.00 -5.08
CA ILE A 16 6.83 6.39 -5.10
C ILE A 16 6.71 4.86 -4.90
N LEU A 17 5.87 4.39 -3.99
CA LEU A 17 5.63 2.96 -3.76
C LEU A 17 5.04 2.28 -4.99
N LEU A 18 4.07 2.92 -5.66
CA LEU A 18 3.43 2.39 -6.86
C LEU A 18 4.41 2.30 -8.04
N VAL A 19 5.22 3.34 -8.26
CA VAL A 19 6.30 3.34 -9.27
C VAL A 19 7.33 2.25 -8.96
N THR A 20 7.73 2.12 -7.69
CA THR A 20 8.69 1.09 -7.26
C THR A 20 8.13 -0.31 -7.49
N PHE A 21 6.84 -0.54 -7.23
CA PHE A 21 6.17 -1.81 -7.51
C PHE A 21 6.18 -2.14 -9.00
N VAL A 22 5.84 -1.19 -9.87
CA VAL A 22 5.87 -1.39 -11.34
C VAL A 22 7.28 -1.72 -11.83
N ILE A 23 8.31 -1.03 -11.31
CA ILE A 23 9.72 -1.32 -11.63
C ILE A 23 10.12 -2.71 -11.13
N ALA A 24 9.70 -3.10 -9.92
CA ALA A 24 9.99 -4.41 -9.34
C ALA A 24 9.36 -5.55 -10.15
N LEU A 25 8.10 -5.36 -10.61
CA LEU A 25 7.44 -6.27 -11.53
C LEU A 25 8.20 -6.40 -12.86
N ARG A 26 8.60 -5.26 -13.45
CA ARG A 26 9.32 -5.26 -14.74
C ARG A 26 10.69 -5.94 -14.66
N LYS A 27 11.40 -5.80 -13.54
CA LYS A 27 12.70 -6.44 -13.30
C LYS A 27 12.60 -7.87 -12.75
N ASN A 28 11.38 -8.42 -12.64
CA ASN A 28 11.10 -9.76 -12.12
C ASN A 28 11.72 -10.02 -10.72
N LYS A 29 11.94 -8.96 -9.93
CA LYS A 29 12.50 -9.06 -8.58
C LYS A 29 11.41 -9.44 -7.60
N LYS A 30 11.12 -10.74 -7.53
CA LYS A 30 10.05 -11.35 -6.71
C LYS A 30 10.05 -10.85 -5.26
N GLY A 31 11.22 -10.66 -4.65
CA GLY A 31 11.33 -10.14 -3.28
C GLY A 31 10.75 -8.73 -3.12
N ILE A 32 11.12 -7.78 -3.98
CA ILE A 32 10.66 -6.39 -3.90
C ILE A 32 9.17 -6.29 -4.25
N ALA A 33 8.70 -7.12 -5.17
CA ALA A 33 7.28 -7.20 -5.54
C ALA A 33 6.37 -7.74 -4.41
N ILE A 34 6.92 -8.49 -3.44
CA ILE A 34 6.20 -8.94 -2.23
C ILE A 34 6.26 -7.88 -1.12
N VAL A 35 7.39 -7.16 -1.00
CA VAL A 35 7.57 -6.14 0.04
C VAL A 35 6.66 -4.93 -0.18
N CYS A 36 6.45 -4.49 -1.43
CA CYS A 36 5.55 -3.37 -1.75
C CYS A 36 4.10 -3.55 -1.23
N PRO A 37 3.37 -4.64 -1.54
CA PRO A 37 2.03 -4.86 -1.00
C PRO A 37 2.01 -4.95 0.52
N LEU A 38 3.04 -5.52 1.13
CA LEU A 38 3.20 -5.58 2.59
C LEU A 38 3.28 -4.18 3.22
N ILE A 39 4.01 -3.24 2.60
CA ILE A 39 4.11 -1.85 3.06
C ILE A 39 2.75 -1.15 2.95
N PHE A 40 2.00 -1.37 1.86
CA PHE A 40 0.65 -0.83 1.71
C PHE A 40 -0.32 -1.37 2.77
N ILE A 41 -0.27 -2.67 3.05
CA ILE A 41 -1.08 -3.28 4.10
C ILE A 41 -0.74 -2.68 5.46
N PHE A 42 0.56 -2.52 5.77
CA PHE A 42 1.01 -1.96 7.04
C PHE A 42 0.58 -0.50 7.23
N LEU A 43 0.72 0.33 6.19
CA LEU A 43 0.24 1.72 6.18
C LEU A 43 -1.29 1.79 6.36
N GLY A 44 -2.03 0.85 5.74
CA GLY A 44 -3.48 0.74 5.90
C GLY A 44 -3.89 0.41 7.34
N ILE A 45 -3.22 -0.56 7.97
CA ILE A 45 -3.45 -0.92 9.38
C ILE A 45 -3.16 0.26 10.30
N ILE A 46 -2.01 0.93 10.13
CA ILE A 46 -1.67 2.11 10.94
C ILE A 46 -2.74 3.20 10.78
N SER A 47 -3.23 3.44 9.57
CA SER A 47 -4.25 4.47 9.31
C SER A 47 -5.60 4.10 9.94
N ILE A 48 -6.02 2.83 9.87
CA ILE A 48 -7.25 2.34 10.51
C ILE A 48 -7.18 2.42 12.04
N VAL A 49 -6.02 2.12 12.63
CA VAL A 49 -5.85 2.17 14.08
C VAL A 49 -5.65 3.60 14.56
N SER A 50 -4.91 4.44 13.83
CA SER A 50 -4.68 5.83 14.26
C SER A 50 -5.91 6.73 14.11
N GLY A 51 -6.81 6.46 13.15
CA GLY A 51 -8.04 7.23 12.95
C GLY A 51 -8.91 7.37 14.21
N PRO A 52 -9.40 6.28 14.81
CA PRO A 52 -10.26 6.33 15.98
C PRO A 52 -9.51 6.62 17.28
N PHE A 53 -8.22 6.25 17.38
CA PHE A 53 -7.46 6.35 18.63
C PHE A 53 -6.64 7.64 18.80
N VAL A 54 -6.20 8.30 17.71
CA VAL A 54 -5.27 9.44 17.78
C VAL A 54 -5.94 10.76 17.38
N VAL A 55 -6.78 10.76 16.34
CA VAL A 55 -7.37 12.00 15.79
C VAL A 55 -8.77 12.24 16.34
N GLY A 56 -9.61 11.21 16.40
CA GLY A 56 -11.00 11.32 16.87
C GLY A 56 -11.90 12.14 15.93
N GLY A 57 -13.22 12.06 16.14
CA GLY A 57 -14.19 12.85 15.36
C GLY A 57 -14.23 12.54 13.85
N PHE A 58 -14.66 13.51 13.05
CA PHE A 58 -14.83 13.37 11.60
C PHE A 58 -13.49 13.18 10.86
N GLU A 59 -12.42 13.84 11.33
CA GLU A 59 -11.08 13.70 10.77
C GLU A 59 -10.51 12.29 11.01
N GLY A 60 -10.74 11.72 12.19
CA GLY A 60 -10.40 10.32 12.48
C GLY A 60 -11.12 9.31 11.59
N MET A 61 -12.38 9.56 11.22
CA MET A 61 -13.10 8.75 10.23
C MET A 61 -12.46 8.84 8.84
N ALA A 62 -12.07 10.03 8.39
CA ALA A 62 -11.40 10.21 7.09
C ALA A 62 -10.05 9.46 7.03
N VAL A 63 -9.28 9.50 8.13
CA VAL A 63 -8.01 8.75 8.25
C VAL A 63 -8.27 7.23 8.21
N SER A 64 -9.29 6.73 8.90
CA SER A 64 -9.67 5.32 8.82
C SER A 64 -10.09 4.87 7.42
N ILE A 65 -10.89 5.69 6.71
CA ILE A 65 -11.30 5.42 5.32
C ILE A 65 -10.08 5.37 4.41
N SER A 66 -9.12 6.29 4.57
CA SER A 66 -7.86 6.26 3.83
C SER A 66 -7.07 4.96 4.08
N GLY A 67 -7.14 4.42 5.30
CA GLY A 67 -6.55 3.13 5.64
C GLY A 67 -7.16 1.95 4.87
N PHE A 68 -8.47 1.93 4.64
CA PHE A 68 -9.11 0.93 3.77
C PHE A 68 -8.65 1.04 2.32
N VAL A 69 -8.41 2.25 1.82
CA VAL A 69 -7.86 2.46 0.46
C VAL A 69 -6.46 1.85 0.34
N TYR A 70 -5.59 2.05 1.34
CA TYR A 70 -4.27 1.44 1.39
C TYR A 70 -4.31 -0.09 1.48
N LEU A 71 -5.22 -0.65 2.29
CA LEU A 71 -5.45 -2.10 2.34
C LEU A 71 -5.90 -2.65 0.98
N GLY A 72 -6.82 -1.96 0.30
CA GLY A 72 -7.29 -2.33 -1.03
C GLY A 72 -6.15 -2.34 -2.06
N LEU A 73 -5.32 -1.29 -2.08
CA LEU A 73 -4.15 -1.22 -2.96
C LEU A 73 -3.13 -2.34 -2.67
N GLY A 74 -2.88 -2.62 -1.39
CA GLY A 74 -2.02 -3.73 -0.96
C GLY A 74 -2.54 -5.09 -1.43
N ALA A 75 -3.85 -5.35 -1.27
CA ALA A 75 -4.48 -6.57 -1.72
C ALA A 75 -4.42 -6.73 -3.25
N ILE A 76 -4.74 -5.68 -4.01
CA ILE A 76 -4.69 -5.70 -5.49
C ILE A 76 -3.27 -5.96 -5.98
N THR A 77 -2.28 -5.26 -5.44
CA THR A 77 -0.87 -5.44 -5.83
C THR A 77 -0.35 -6.85 -5.49
N GLN A 78 -0.79 -7.42 -4.37
CA GLN A 78 -0.47 -8.80 -4.01
C GLN A 78 -1.14 -9.82 -4.95
N LEU A 79 -2.39 -9.57 -5.36
CA LEU A 79 -3.13 -10.40 -6.31
C LEU A 79 -2.44 -10.39 -7.70
N ILE A 80 -2.02 -9.22 -8.17
CA ILE A 80 -1.22 -9.08 -9.40
C ILE A 80 0.09 -9.87 -9.30
N ASN A 81 0.81 -9.76 -8.18
CA ASN A 81 2.06 -10.49 -7.99
C ASN A 81 1.85 -12.01 -8.02
N SER A 82 0.78 -12.49 -7.36
CA SER A 82 0.37 -13.90 -7.38
C SER A 82 0.04 -14.39 -8.80
N LEU A 83 -0.70 -13.60 -9.59
CA LEU A 83 -1.03 -13.91 -10.99
C LEU A 83 0.21 -13.99 -11.87
N ILE A 84 1.19 -13.10 -11.68
CA ILE A 84 2.45 -13.10 -12.44
C ILE A 84 3.29 -14.34 -12.11
N ILE A 85 3.39 -14.69 -10.82
CA ILE A 85 4.09 -15.91 -10.38
C ILE A 85 3.40 -17.16 -10.96
N TYR A 86 2.06 -17.20 -10.92
CA TYR A 86 1.28 -18.31 -11.47
C TYR A 86 1.48 -18.46 -12.99
N ARG A 87 1.37 -17.36 -13.76
CA ARG A 87 1.65 -17.38 -15.21
C ARG A 87 3.07 -17.82 -15.52
N THR A 88 4.06 -17.35 -14.76
CA THR A 88 5.46 -17.74 -14.95
C THR A 88 5.65 -19.24 -14.69
N LYS A 89 4.97 -19.81 -13.69
CA LYS A 89 5.05 -21.24 -13.38
C LYS A 89 4.36 -22.13 -14.41
N ASN A 90 3.30 -21.64 -15.07
CA ASN A 90 2.51 -22.42 -16.03
C ASN A 90 3.02 -22.32 -17.49
N ASN A 91 3.93 -21.38 -17.78
CA ASN A 91 4.59 -21.23 -19.09
C ASN A 91 6.04 -21.76 -19.09
N SER A 92 6.45 -22.47 -18.03
CA SER A 92 7.77 -23.08 -17.87
C SER A 92 7.63 -24.59 -17.74
#